data_AF-A0A7W0TSE6-F1
#
_entry.id   AF-A0A7W0TSE6-F1
#
_cell.length_a   1.000
_cell.length_b   1.000
_cell.length_c   1.000
_cell.angle_alpha   90.00
_cell.angle_beta   90.00
_cell.angle_gamma   90.00
#
_symmetry.space_group_name_H-M   'P 1'
#
loop_
_entity.id
_entity.type
_entity.pdbx_description
1 polymer ?
#
loop_
_entity_poly.entity_id
_entity_poly.type
_entity_poly.pdbx_seq_one_letter_code
_entity_poly.pdbx_strand_id
1 'polypeptide(L)' 'MTRVGTDLIEIGRVRRSLERYSGFKDRCFTPAEQAYCDSRKNPAQSYAGRFAGKEAVGKA' A
#
# COMPACT_ATOMS: atom_id res chain seq x y z
N MET A 1 16.20 -14.19 17.11
CA MET A 1 14.84 -14.79 17.11
C MET A 1 14.05 -14.14 15.99
N THR A 2 13.59 -14.91 15.01
CA THR A 2 12.79 -14.40 13.89
C THR A 2 11.36 -14.13 14.36
N ARG A 3 10.78 -13.01 13.93
CA ARG A 3 9.40 -12.60 14.24
C ARG A 3 8.56 -12.53 12.96
N VAL A 4 7.25 -12.62 13.13
CA VAL A 4 6.28 -12.63 12.03
C VAL A 4 5.20 -11.59 12.34
N GLY A 5 4.87 -10.78 11.34
CA GLY A 5 3.77 -9.82 11.40
C GLY A 5 2.75 -10.08 10.30
N THR A 6 1.51 -9.64 10.54
CA THR A 6 0.40 -9.76 9.59
C THR A 6 -0.41 -8.46 9.58
N ASP A 7 -1.01 -8.15 8.43
CA ASP A 7 -1.90 -7.01 8.27
C ASP A 7 -3.02 -7.30 7.26
N LEU A 8 -4.19 -6.71 7.51
CA LEU A 8 -5.34 -6.79 6.62
C LEU A 8 -5.88 -5.38 6.40
N ILE A 9 -6.05 -5.00 5.14
CA ILE A 9 -6.58 -3.69 4.78
C ILE A 9 -7.68 -3.77 3.72
N GLU A 10 -8.72 -2.96 3.91
CA GLU A 10 -9.80 -2.81 2.94
C GLU A 10 -9.31 -2.01 1.71
N ILE A 11 -9.47 -2.58 0.50
CA ILE A 11 -9.09 -1.90 -0.75
C ILE A 11 -9.82 -0.56 -0.90
N GLY A 12 -11.09 -0.49 -0.49
CA GLY A 12 -11.87 0.75 -0.56
C GLY A 12 -11.30 1.87 0.32
N ARG A 13 -10.73 1.54 1.50
CA ARG A 13 -10.06 2.52 2.36
C ARG A 13 -8.80 3.09 1.73
N VAL A 14 -8.03 2.26 1.03
CA VAL A 14 -6.84 2.71 0.31
C VAL A 14 -7.23 3.55 -0.90
N ARG A 15 -8.27 3.16 -1.65
CA ARG A 15 -8.84 3.97 -2.73
C ARG A 15 -9.22 5.36 -2.25
N ARG A 16 -10.03 5.45 -1.18
CA ARG A 16 -10.43 6.74 -0.59
C ARG A 16 -9.23 7.59 -0.17
N SER A 17 -8.16 6.96 0.32
CA SER A 17 -6.94 7.67 0.75
C SER A 17 -6.15 8.21 -0.45
N LEU A 18 -6.03 7.41 -1.53
CA LEU A 18 -5.40 7.83 -2.78
C LEU A 18 -6.12 9.00 -3.44
N GLU A 19 -7.46 9.01 -3.37
CA GLU A 19 -8.29 10.08 -3.94
C GLU A 19 -8.30 11.34 -3.07
N ARG A 20 -8.34 11.19 -1.74
CA ARG A 20 -8.49 12.31 -0.79
C ARG A 20 -7.18 13.04 -0.50
N TYR A 21 -6.05 12.33 -0.50
CA TYR A 21 -4.77 12.86 -0.02
C TYR A 21 -3.72 12.79 -1.12
N SER A 22 -3.42 13.93 -1.75
CA SER A 22 -2.42 14.05 -2.82
C SER A 22 -1.05 13.51 -2.44
N GLY A 23 -0.60 13.74 -1.20
CA GLY A 23 0.70 13.25 -0.71
C GLY A 23 0.70 11.81 -0.16
N PHE A 24 -0.39 11.03 -0.27
CA PHE A 24 -0.41 9.67 0.26
C PHE A 24 0.54 8.74 -0.52
N LYS A 25 0.55 8.85 -1.86
CA LYS A 25 1.44 8.04 -2.71
C LYS A 25 2.91 8.26 -2.36
N ASP A 26 3.33 9.52 -2.32
CA ASP A 26 4.74 9.89 -2.12
C ASP A 26 5.25 9.60 -0.71
N ARG A 27 4.38 9.65 0.31
CA ARG A 27 4.76 9.34 1.69
C ARG A 27 4.91 7.85 1.95
N CYS A 28 4.15 7.00 1.25
CA CYS A 28 4.05 5.58 1.58
C CYS A 28 4.74 4.66 0.57
N PHE A 29 4.97 5.13 -0.67
CA PHE A 29 5.46 4.31 -1.77
C PHE A 29 6.61 5.00 -2.52
N THR A 30 7.63 4.21 -2.84
CA THR A 30 8.73 4.69 -3.69
C THR A 30 8.26 4.91 -5.13
N PRO A 31 8.98 5.70 -5.95
CA PRO A 31 8.59 5.94 -7.34
C PRO A 31 8.41 4.66 -8.18
N ALA A 32 9.25 3.64 -7.97
CA ALA A 32 9.14 2.36 -8.66
C ALA A 32 7.86 1.59 -8.25
N GLU A 33 7.48 1.65 -6.97
CA GLU A 33 6.26 1.03 -6.49
C GLU A 33 5.01 1.74 -7.05
N GLN A 34 5.04 3.07 -7.10
CA GLN A 34 3.97 3.86 -7.69
C GLN A 34 3.79 3.53 -9.17
N ALA A 35 4.87 3.55 -9.95
CA ALA A 35 4.85 3.19 -11.37
C ALA A 35 4.30 1.77 -11.60
N TYR A 36 4.73 0.80 -10.77
CA TYR A 36 4.20 -0.55 -10.82
C TYR A 36 2.69 -0.57 -10.53
N CYS A 37 2.23 0.03 -9.43
CA CYS A 37 0.82 0.00 -9.05
C CYS A 37 -0.08 0.70 -10.08
N ASP A 38 0.36 1.85 -10.59
CA ASP A 38 -0.36 2.65 -11.57
C ASP A 38 -0.47 1.94 -12.94
N SER A 39 0.46 1.02 -13.26
CA SER A 39 0.40 0.20 -14.48
C SER A 39 -0.65 -0.92 -14.44
N ARG A 40 -1.24 -1.22 -13.27
CA ARG A 40 -2.15 -2.36 -13.10
C ARG A 40 -3.59 -1.96 -13.43
N LYS A 41 -4.40 -2.91 -13.89
CA LYS A 41 -5.84 -2.72 -14.17
C LYS A 41 -6.62 -2.16 -12.97
N ASN A 42 -6.22 -2.52 -11.74
CA ASN A 42 -6.79 -1.98 -10.51
C ASN A 42 -5.66 -1.47 -9.59
N PRO A 43 -5.25 -0.20 -9.75
CA PRO A 43 -4.16 0.36 -8.97
C PRO A 43 -4.42 0.34 -7.47
N ALA A 44 -5.63 0.67 -7.02
CA ALA A 44 -5.99 0.70 -5.60
C ALA A 44 -5.79 -0.64 -4.90
N GLN A 45 -6.10 -1.76 -5.57
CA GLN A 45 -5.83 -3.11 -5.04
C GLN A 45 -4.33 -3.37 -4.89
N SER A 46 -3.53 -2.92 -5.86
CA SER A 46 -2.07 -3.12 -5.84
C SER A 46 -1.41 -2.27 -4.75
N TYR A 47 -1.84 -1.02 -4.59
CA TYR A 47 -1.43 -0.16 -3.47
C TYR A 47 -1.82 -0.76 -2.12
N ALA A 48 -3.03 -1.29 -2.00
CA ALA A 48 -3.51 -1.90 -0.76
C ALA A 48 -2.66 -3.10 -0.34
N GLY A 49 -2.35 -4.01 -1.27
CA GLY A 49 -1.48 -5.15 -0.98
C GLY A 49 -0.07 -4.74 -0.55
N ARG A 50 0.53 -3.75 -1.22
CA ARG A 50 1.84 -3.22 -0.83
C ARG A 50 1.81 -2.53 0.53
N PHE A 51 0.76 -1.76 0.81
CA PHE A 51 0.63 -1.07 2.09
C PHE A 51 0.51 -2.08 3.24
N ALA A 52 -0.36 -3.09 3.11
CA ALA A 52 -0.47 -4.17 4.09
C ALA A 52 0.86 -4.92 4.27
N GLY A 53 1.60 -5.17 3.19
CA GLY A 53 2.92 -5.79 3.28
C GLY A 53 3.92 -4.96 4.10
N LYS A 54 3.94 -3.62 3.92
CA LYS A 54 4.80 -2.73 4.70
C LYS A 54 4.40 -2.70 6.18
N GLU A 55 3.10 -2.65 6.47
CA GLU A 55 2.57 -2.71 7.84
C GLU A 55 2.87 -4.05 8.52
N ALA A 56 2.74 -5.16 7.79
CA ALA A 56 3.07 -6.50 8.30
C ALA A 56 4.55 -6.62 8.65
N VAL A 57 5.46 -6.11 7.81
CA VAL A 57 6.90 -6.06 8.12
C VAL A 57 7.17 -5.15 9.33
N GLY A 58 6.49 -4.01 9.45
CA GLY A 58 6.60 -3.13 10.62
C GLY A 58 6.19 -3.79 11.95
N LYS A 59 5.41 -4.88 11.91
CA LYS A 59 4.95 -5.63 13.09
C LYS A 59 5.81 -6.85 13.43
N ALA A 60 6.75 -7.23 12.57
CA ALA A 60 7.69 -8.33 12.79
C ALA A 60 8.90 -7.83 13.60
#